data_AF-A0A1F8ZYT8-F1
#
_entry.id   AF-A0A1F8ZYT8-F1
#
_cell.length_a   1.000
_cell.length_b   1.000
_cell.length_c   1.000
_cell.angle_alpha   90.00
_cell.angle_beta   90.00
_cell.angle_gamma   90.00
#
_symmetry.space_group_name_H-M   'P 1'
#
loop_
_entity.id
_entity.type
_entity.pdbx_description
1 polymer ?
#
loop_
_entity_poly.entity_id
_entity_poly.type
_entity_poly.pdbx_seq_one_letter_code
_entity_poly.pdbx_strand_id
1 'polypeptide(L)'
;MRLLEAIQKILVEQVQGCRLLLELLQREKVCLLDLQMDRIEALTKEKDILILKLRLLEEERKRLLDQFIRENPQYYSTEEPNFQKISLRKLAEVTGEPLFLDLRSKLISLSQSIKELNDLNKVMIDRTLGFLKKNNQFLGLFYPGSSRGEKGRLLSREM
;
A
#
# COMPACT_ATOMS: atom_id res chain seq x y z
N MET A 1 5.62 32.63 -2.08
CA MET A 1 4.30 32.25 -1.53
C MET A 1 3.64 31.11 -2.31
N ARG A 2 3.43 31.21 -3.63
CA ARG A 2 2.75 30.15 -4.43
C ARG A 2 3.34 28.73 -4.31
N LEU A 3 4.66 28.59 -4.20
CA LEU A 3 5.31 27.28 -4.10
C LEU A 3 5.05 26.58 -2.75
N LEU A 4 5.06 27.34 -1.65
CA LEU A 4 4.76 26.81 -0.32
C LEU A 4 3.31 26.36 -0.20
N GLU A 5 2.38 27.16 -0.73
CA GLU A 5 0.96 26.81 -0.82
C GLU A 5 0.75 25.54 -1.65
N ALA A 6 1.48 25.38 -2.76
CA ALA A 6 1.43 24.17 -3.58
C ALA A 6 1.94 22.94 -2.82
N ILE A 7 3.06 23.05 -2.09
CA ILE A 7 3.59 21.98 -1.25
C ILE A 7 2.60 21.61 -0.14
N GLN A 8 2.00 22.61 0.52
CA GLN A 8 0.97 22.39 1.53
C GLN A 8 -0.24 21.65 0.96
N LYS A 9 -0.73 22.08 -0.21
CA LYS A 9 -1.86 21.44 -0.88
C LYS A 9 -1.57 19.96 -1.18
N ILE A 10 -0.40 19.64 -1.73
CA ILE A 10 -0.01 18.25 -2.00
C ILE A 10 0.06 17.44 -0.71
N LEU A 11 0.64 17.98 0.36
CA LEU A 11 0.71 17.28 1.64
C LEU A 11 -0.69 17.02 2.24
N VAL A 12 -1.62 17.97 2.10
CA VAL A 12 -3.01 17.78 2.52
C VAL A 12 -3.67 16.67 1.69
N GLU A 13 -3.48 16.67 0.36
CA GLU A 13 -4.00 15.62 -0.52
C GLU A 13 -3.39 14.24 -0.20
N GLN A 14 -2.10 14.18 0.15
CA GLN A 14 -1.46 12.95 0.62
C GLN A 14 -2.06 12.46 1.94
N VAL A 15 -2.31 13.35 2.91
CA VAL A 15 -2.98 12.99 4.17
C VAL A 15 -4.37 12.41 3.89
N GLN A 16 -5.15 13.04 3.01
CA GLN A 16 -6.46 12.54 2.61
C GLN A 16 -6.38 11.19 1.90
N GLY A 17 -5.45 11.03 0.96
CA GLY A 17 -5.23 9.76 0.27
C GLY A 17 -4.81 8.63 1.22
N CYS A 18 -3.96 8.91 2.20
CA CYS A 18 -3.60 7.94 3.24
C CYS A 18 -4.80 7.56 4.13
N ARG A 19 -5.67 8.51 4.49
CA ARG A 19 -6.91 8.20 5.23
C ARG A 19 -7.83 7.28 4.43
N LEU A 20 -8.06 7.58 3.16
CA LEU A 20 -8.86 6.74 2.27
C LEU A 20 -8.25 5.34 2.14
N LEU A 21 -6.92 5.24 2.05
CA LEU A 21 -6.25 3.94 2.00
C LEU A 21 -6.45 3.15 3.29
N LEU A 22 -6.39 3.81 4.44
CA LEU A 22 -6.67 3.19 5.74
C LEU A 22 -8.12 2.67 5.80
N GLU A 23 -9.09 3.45 5.33
CA GLU A 23 -10.50 3.02 5.26
C GLU A 23 -10.68 1.80 4.35
N LEU A 24 -10.03 1.78 3.18
CA LEU A 24 -10.06 0.61 2.28
C LEU A 24 -9.46 -0.63 2.94
N LEU A 25 -8.34 -0.49 3.65
CA LEU A 25 -7.73 -1.59 4.40
C LEU A 25 -8.63 -2.09 5.55
N GLN A 26 -9.38 -1.20 6.20
CA GLN A 26 -10.35 -1.57 7.24
C GLN A 26 -11.53 -2.34 6.65
N ARG A 27 -12.03 -1.93 5.48
CA ARG A 27 -13.08 -2.66 4.75
C ARG A 27 -12.58 -4.02 4.25
N GLU A 28 -11.34 -4.09 3.76
CA GLU A 28 -10.70 -5.33 3.35
C GLU A 28 -10.60 -6.33 4.51
N LYS A 29 -10.25 -5.85 5.71
CA LYS A 29 -10.27 -6.67 6.94
C LYS A 29 -11.64 -7.30 7.18
N VAL A 30 -12.72 -6.52 7.09
CA VAL A 30 -14.09 -7.03 7.28
C VAL A 30 -14.45 -8.04 6.20
N CYS A 31 -14.16 -7.75 4.93
CA CYS A 31 -14.44 -8.68 3.83
C CYS A 31 -13.66 -10.00 3.94
N LEU A 32 -12.42 -9.96 4.45
CA LEU A 32 -11.61 -11.16 4.72
C LEU A 32 -12.21 -12.01 5.85
N LEU A 33 -12.77 -11.39 6.89
CA LEU A 33 -13.45 -12.10 7.97
C LEU A 33 -14.75 -12.77 7.48
N ASP A 34 -15.49 -12.07 6.62
CA ASP A 34 -16.77 -12.55 6.09
C ASP A 34 -16.62 -13.43 4.82
N LEU A 35 -15.38 -13.68 4.37
CA LEU A 35 -15.04 -14.45 3.16
C LEU A 35 -15.74 -13.94 1.87
N GLN A 36 -15.92 -12.62 1.75
CA GLN A 36 -16.60 -11.96 0.64
C GLN A 36 -15.66 -11.71 -0.55
N MET A 37 -15.32 -12.76 -1.30
CA MET A 37 -14.30 -12.73 -2.37
C MET A 37 -14.58 -11.68 -3.46
N ASP A 38 -15.84 -11.53 -3.91
CA ASP A 38 -16.21 -10.56 -4.96
C ASP A 38 -15.93 -9.11 -4.51
N ARG A 39 -16.11 -8.82 -3.22
CA ARG A 39 -15.85 -7.50 -2.65
C ARG A 39 -14.36 -7.24 -2.45
N ILE A 40 -13.58 -8.29 -2.17
CA ILE A 40 -12.11 -8.17 -2.08
C ILE A 40 -11.53 -7.78 -3.44
N GLU A 41 -12.04 -8.33 -4.55
CA GLU A 41 -11.58 -7.95 -5.88
C GLU A 41 -11.87 -6.47 -6.19
N ALA A 42 -13.08 -5.99 -5.88
CA ALA A 42 -13.43 -4.58 -6.05
C ALA A 42 -12.53 -3.66 -5.20
N LEU A 43 -12.32 -4.01 -3.92
CA LEU A 43 -11.43 -3.25 -3.02
C LEU A 43 -9.98 -3.24 -3.51
N THR A 44 -9.51 -4.32 -4.14
CA THR A 44 -8.15 -4.40 -4.70
C THR A 44 -7.98 -3.40 -5.84
N LYS A 45 -8.96 -3.31 -6.76
CA LYS A 45 -8.94 -2.33 -7.85
C LYS A 45 -8.95 -0.89 -7.34
N GLU A 46 -9.78 -0.60 -6.33
CA GLU A 46 -9.82 0.73 -5.69
C GLU A 46 -8.48 1.07 -5.02
N LYS A 47 -7.86 0.12 -4.32
CA LYS A 47 -6.53 0.28 -3.71
C LYS A 47 -5.46 0.58 -4.75
N ASP A 48 -5.45 -0.12 -5.89
CA ASP A 48 -4.44 0.08 -6.93
C ASP A 48 -4.50 1.49 -7.52
N ILE A 49 -5.71 1.98 -7.82
CA ILE A 49 -5.91 3.35 -8.32
C ILE A 49 -5.42 4.37 -7.28
N LEU A 50 -5.77 4.17 -6.01
CA LEU A 50 -5.37 5.09 -4.94
C LEU A 50 -3.86 5.08 -4.69
N ILE A 51 -3.22 3.92 -4.75
CA ILE A 51 -1.77 3.77 -4.62
C ILE A 51 -1.06 4.51 -5.76
N LEU A 52 -1.55 4.38 -7.00
CA LEU A 52 -1.01 5.12 -8.14
C LEU A 52 -1.14 6.64 -7.92
N LYS A 53 -2.29 7.11 -7.47
CA LYS A 53 -2.49 8.53 -7.13
C LYS A 53 -1.52 9.01 -6.06
N LEU A 54 -1.34 8.25 -4.98
CA LEU A 54 -0.40 8.58 -3.91
C LEU A 54 1.05 8.63 -4.39
N ARG A 55 1.45 7.75 -5.33
CA ARG A 55 2.78 7.78 -5.95
C ARG A 55 2.99 9.06 -6.76
N LEU A 56 2.02 9.45 -7.58
CA LEU A 56 2.09 10.69 -8.36
C LEU A 56 2.22 11.92 -7.45
N LEU A 57 1.43 11.98 -6.37
CA LEU A 57 1.52 13.05 -5.38
C LEU A 57 2.90 13.10 -4.72
N GLU A 58 3.50 11.95 -4.43
CA GLU A 58 4.84 11.87 -3.82
C GLU A 58 5.95 12.31 -4.77
N GLU A 59 5.84 11.98 -6.05
CA GLU A 59 6.77 12.48 -7.07
C GLU A 59 6.66 13.99 -7.23
N GLU A 60 5.45 14.53 -7.26
CA GLU A 60 5.24 15.97 -7.37
C GLU A 60 5.72 16.71 -6.12
N ARG A 61 5.47 16.16 -4.92
CA ARG A 61 6.03 16.69 -3.67
C ARG A 61 7.55 16.81 -3.74
N LYS A 62 8.25 15.77 -4.24
CA LYS A 62 9.71 15.80 -4.39
C LYS A 62 10.14 16.90 -5.36
N ARG A 63 9.49 17.01 -6.52
CA ARG A 63 9.80 18.05 -7.51
C ARG A 63 9.64 19.46 -6.93
N LEU A 64 8.55 19.74 -6.22
CA LEU A 64 8.31 21.05 -5.62
C LEU A 64 9.33 21.34 -4.50
N LEU A 65 9.71 20.35 -3.70
CA LEU A 65 10.76 20.52 -2.70
C LEU A 65 12.12 20.79 -3.35
N ASP A 66 12.47 20.08 -4.41
CA ASP A 66 13.71 20.32 -5.15
C ASP A 66 13.73 21.70 -5.81
N GLN A 67 12.57 22.18 -6.26
CA GLN A 67 12.41 23.56 -6.74
C GLN A 67 12.59 24.56 -5.58
N PHE A 68 12.02 24.29 -4.41
CA PHE A 68 12.15 25.16 -3.25
C PHE A 68 13.59 25.33 -2.78
N ILE A 69 14.39 24.25 -2.80
CA ILE A 69 15.84 24.29 -2.51
C ILE A 69 16.56 25.20 -3.50
N ARG A 70 16.28 25.03 -4.79
CA ARG A 70 16.92 25.79 -5.87
C ARG A 70 16.62 27.28 -5.78
N GLU A 71 15.39 27.64 -5.41
CA GLU A 71 14.97 29.04 -5.23
C GLU A 71 15.52 29.67 -3.94
N ASN A 72 15.92 28.87 -2.94
CA ASN A 72 16.34 29.38 -1.63
C ASN A 72 17.63 28.73 -1.11
N PRO A 73 18.75 28.80 -1.85
CA PRO A 73 20.00 28.12 -1.49
C PRO A 73 20.58 28.59 -0.14
N GLN A 74 20.26 29.81 0.31
CA GLN A 74 20.73 30.38 1.57
C GLN A 74 20.31 29.61 2.82
N TYR A 75 19.26 28.79 2.74
CA TYR A 75 18.81 27.96 3.86
C TYR A 75 19.43 26.55 3.85
N TYR A 76 20.32 26.26 2.88
CA TYR A 76 20.83 24.92 2.63
C TYR A 76 22.34 24.95 2.35
N SER A 77 23.12 24.33 3.24
CA SER A 77 24.57 24.21 3.08
C SER A 77 24.93 22.92 2.36
N THR A 78 25.54 23.02 1.18
CA THR A 78 25.96 21.93 0.27
C THR A 78 26.84 20.83 0.89
N GLU A 79 27.21 20.96 2.17
CA GLU A 79 28.07 20.05 2.91
C GLU A 79 27.31 18.92 3.62
N GLU A 80 25.96 18.93 3.66
CA GLU A 80 25.21 17.80 4.21
C GLU A 80 25.06 16.66 3.17
N PRO A 81 25.53 15.44 3.49
CA PRO A 81 25.50 14.28 2.57
C PRO A 81 24.08 13.81 2.20
N ASN A 82 23.04 14.37 2.81
CA ASN A 82 21.63 14.09 2.56
C ASN A 82 20.88 15.24 1.87
N PHE A 83 21.60 16.11 1.14
CA PHE A 83 21.06 17.27 0.41
C PHE A 83 19.84 16.98 -0.49
N GLN A 84 19.60 15.70 -0.83
CA GLN A 84 18.48 15.25 -1.66
C GLN A 84 17.16 15.00 -0.89
N LYS A 85 17.09 15.15 0.44
CA LYS A 85 15.83 14.93 1.19
C LYS A 85 15.62 15.99 2.26
N ILE A 86 14.98 17.10 1.91
CA ILE A 86 14.45 18.04 2.92
C ILE A 86 13.42 17.32 3.79
N SER A 87 13.59 17.41 5.11
CA SER A 87 12.55 17.03 6.05
C SER A 87 11.51 18.16 6.20
N LEU A 88 10.22 17.82 6.30
CA LEU A 88 9.15 18.79 6.55
C LEU A 88 9.37 19.61 7.84
N ARG A 89 10.17 19.08 8.78
CA ARG A 89 10.61 19.80 9.98
C ARG A 89 11.50 20.97 9.64
N LYS A 90 12.52 20.76 8.79
CA LYS A 90 13.40 21.82 8.33
C LYS A 90 12.64 22.86 7.50
N LEU A 91 11.65 22.42 6.71
CA LEU A 91 10.77 23.33 5.98
C LEU A 91 9.96 24.23 6.92
N ALA A 92 9.41 23.70 8.01
CA ALA A 92 8.70 24.47 9.02
C ALA A 92 9.61 25.49 9.73
N GLU A 93 10.84 25.10 10.06
CA GLU A 93 11.84 25.97 10.69
C GLU A 93 12.23 27.15 9.79
N VAL A 94 12.39 26.92 8.49
CA VAL A 94 12.79 27.95 7.51
C VAL A 94 11.63 28.88 7.15
N THR A 95 10.41 28.34 7.08
CA THR A 95 9.22 29.10 6.64
C THR A 95 8.44 29.73 7.79
N GLY A 96 8.66 29.27 9.03
CA GLY A 96 7.87 29.65 10.20
C GLY A 96 6.46 29.05 10.22
N GLU A 97 6.12 28.17 9.28
CA GLU A 97 4.77 27.63 9.11
C GLU A 97 4.58 26.34 9.95
N PRO A 98 3.78 26.38 11.04
CA PRO A 98 3.60 25.22 11.92
C PRO A 98 2.80 24.09 11.27
N LEU A 99 2.02 24.40 10.22
CA LEU A 99 1.19 23.44 9.50
C LEU A 99 2.00 22.26 8.94
N PHE A 100 3.25 22.49 8.53
CA PHE A 100 4.12 21.41 8.03
C PHE A 100 4.47 20.37 9.11
N LEU A 101 4.56 20.78 10.38
CA LEU A 101 4.80 19.86 11.49
C LEU A 101 3.55 19.01 11.78
N ASP A 102 2.37 19.62 11.74
CA ASP A 102 1.09 18.92 11.90
C ASP A 102 0.87 17.89 10.78
N LEU A 103 1.04 18.31 9.52
CA LEU A 103 0.93 17.43 8.35
C LEU A 103 1.95 16.28 8.40
N ARG A 104 3.20 16.56 8.81
CA ARG A 104 4.22 15.52 9.02
C ARG A 104 3.77 14.50 10.05
N SER A 105 3.26 14.96 11.19
CA SER A 105 2.84 14.08 12.29
C SER A 105 1.67 13.20 11.88
N LYS A 106 0.70 13.77 11.15
CA LYS A 106 -0.42 13.04 10.56
C LYS A 106 0.05 11.97 9.56
N LEU A 107 0.95 12.32 8.64
CA LEU A 107 1.49 11.38 7.66
C LEU A 107 2.26 10.21 8.31
N ILE A 108 3.06 10.49 9.34
CA ILE A 108 3.77 9.45 10.09
C ILE A 108 2.77 8.50 10.77
N SER A 109 1.81 9.06 11.50
CA SER A 109 0.79 8.26 12.20
C SER A 109 -0.02 7.40 11.22
N LEU A 110 -0.50 7.98 10.10
CA LEU A 110 -1.25 7.25 9.08
C LEU A 110 -0.41 6.17 8.43
N SER A 111 0.85 6.45 8.08
CA SER A 111 1.75 5.45 7.50
C SER A 111 1.96 4.26 8.43
N GLN A 112 2.07 4.51 9.74
CA GLN A 112 2.21 3.46 10.73
C GLN A 112 0.94 2.60 10.81
N SER A 113 -0.25 3.23 10.92
CA SER A 113 -1.53 2.52 10.96
C SER A 113 -1.81 1.72 9.67
N ILE A 114 -1.47 2.26 8.50
CA ILE A 114 -1.59 1.57 7.21
C ILE A 114 -0.71 0.31 7.21
N LYS A 115 0.54 0.43 7.68
CA LYS A 115 1.47 -0.71 7.75
C LYS A 115 0.92 -1.81 8.65
N GLU A 116 0.52 -1.46 9.87
CA GLU A 116 -0.03 -2.40 10.85
C GLU A 116 -1.26 -3.14 10.31
N LEU A 117 -2.19 -2.41 9.69
CA LEU A 117 -3.42 -3.00 9.18
C LEU A 117 -3.18 -3.88 7.95
N ASN A 118 -2.27 -3.47 7.06
CA ASN A 118 -1.87 -4.27 5.92
C ASN A 118 -1.15 -5.56 6.35
N ASP A 119 -0.28 -5.49 7.37
CA ASP A 119 0.38 -6.67 7.93
C ASP A 119 -0.65 -7.64 8.55
N LEU A 120 -1.68 -7.11 9.23
CA LEU A 120 -2.77 -7.91 9.77
C LEU A 120 -3.60 -8.58 8.65
N ASN A 121 -3.93 -7.85 7.58
CA ASN A 121 -4.64 -8.39 6.42
C ASN A 121 -3.84 -9.51 5.76
N LYS A 122 -2.52 -9.34 5.60
CA LYS A 122 -1.62 -10.37 5.09
C LYS A 122 -1.66 -11.65 5.93
N VAL A 123 -1.58 -11.53 7.26
CA VAL A 123 -1.65 -12.69 8.16
C VAL A 123 -2.98 -13.43 8.03
N MET A 124 -4.11 -12.73 7.86
CA MET A 124 -5.41 -13.36 7.67
C MET A 124 -5.51 -14.10 6.33
N ILE A 125 -4.99 -13.51 5.25
CA ILE A 125 -4.93 -14.14 3.93
C ILE A 125 -4.09 -15.42 4.02
N ASP A 126 -2.90 -15.35 4.61
CA ASP A 126 -1.99 -16.50 4.76
C ASP A 126 -2.64 -17.64 5.56
N ARG A 127 -3.35 -17.32 6.65
CA ARG A 127 -4.09 -18.30 7.45
C ARG A 127 -5.25 -18.93 6.67
N THR A 128 -6.02 -18.14 5.95
CA THR A 128 -7.16 -18.61 5.15
C THR A 128 -6.69 -19.53 4.03
N LEU A 129 -5.63 -19.15 3.32
CA LEU A 129 -4.99 -20.00 2.31
C LEU A 129 -4.42 -21.28 2.92
N GLY A 130 -3.83 -21.20 4.11
CA GLY A 130 -3.36 -22.36 4.86
C GLY A 130 -4.48 -23.35 5.20
N PHE A 131 -5.64 -22.83 5.64
CA PHE A 131 -6.82 -23.64 5.93
C PHE A 131 -7.38 -24.30 4.66
N LEU A 132 -7.54 -23.56 3.57
CA LEU A 132 -8.00 -24.09 2.29
C LEU A 132 -7.08 -25.20 1.75
N LYS A 133 -5.75 -25.02 1.85
CA LYS A 133 -4.78 -26.04 1.46
C LYS A 133 -4.92 -27.32 2.28
N LYS A 134 -5.05 -27.20 3.61
CA LYS A 134 -5.24 -28.35 4.51
C LYS A 134 -6.56 -29.07 4.21
N ASN A 135 -7.64 -28.34 3.97
CA ASN A 135 -8.93 -28.94 3.63
C ASN A 135 -8.91 -29.64 2.27
N ASN A 136 -8.23 -29.07 1.26
CA ASN A 136 -8.06 -29.74 -0.03
C ASN A 136 -7.22 -31.01 0.10
N GLN A 137 -6.17 -31.00 0.93
CA GLN A 137 -5.40 -32.22 1.24
C GLN A 137 -6.27 -33.26 1.95
N PHE A 138 -7.06 -32.84 2.94
CA PHE A 138 -8.01 -33.70 3.65
C PHE A 138 -9.01 -34.32 2.68
N LEU A 139 -9.69 -33.53 1.84
CA LEU A 139 -10.63 -34.03 0.83
C LEU A 139 -9.96 -34.96 -0.19
N GLY A 140 -8.71 -34.69 -0.57
CA GLY A 140 -7.90 -35.58 -1.41
C GLY A 140 -7.63 -36.95 -0.77
N LEU A 141 -7.62 -37.05 0.57
CA LEU A 141 -7.52 -38.33 1.28
C LEU A 141 -8.84 -39.13 1.24
N PHE A 142 -10.00 -38.47 1.15
CA PHE A 142 -11.32 -39.13 1.05
C PHE A 142 -11.73 -39.47 -0.38
N TYR A 143 -11.15 -38.78 -1.39
CA TYR A 143 -11.36 -39.07 -2.81
C TYR A 143 -10.05 -39.42 -3.52
N PRO A 144 -9.45 -40.61 -3.27
CA PRO A 144 -8.21 -41.03 -3.92
C PRO A 144 -8.35 -41.39 -5.42
N GLY A 145 -9.40 -40.93 -6.11
CA GLY A 145 -9.91 -41.57 -7.33
C GLY A 145 -9.99 -40.75 -8.63
N SER A 146 -9.65 -39.46 -8.68
CA SER A 146 -9.82 -38.66 -9.92
C SER A 146 -8.52 -38.30 -10.65
N SER A 147 -7.36 -38.76 -10.18
CA SER A 147 -6.10 -38.70 -10.95
C SER A 147 -5.71 -40.06 -11.49
N ARG A 148 -6.43 -40.56 -12.50
CA ARG A 148 -5.91 -41.63 -13.38
C ARG A 148 -6.46 -41.48 -14.80
N GLY A 149 -6.03 -40.41 -15.46
CA GLY A 149 -6.00 -40.36 -16.91
C GLY A 149 -5.02 -41.42 -17.44
N GLU A 150 -5.60 -42.43 -18.09
CA GLU A 150 -5.09 -43.08 -19.30
C GLU A 150 -3.61 -43.52 -19.30
N LYS A 151 -3.34 -44.71 -18.77
CA LYS A 151 -2.44 -45.63 -19.48
C LYS A 151 -3.33 -46.63 -20.20
N GLY A 152 -3.54 -46.40 -21.50
CA GLY A 152 -4.20 -47.33 -22.40
C GLY A 152 -3.54 -48.69 -22.32
N ARG A 153 -4.17 -49.61 -21.60
CA ARG A 153 -3.98 -51.04 -21.77
C ARG A 153 -4.99 -51.48 -22.83
N LEU A 154 -4.55 -51.52 -24.08
CA LEU A 154 -5.20 -52.33 -25.09
C LEU A 154 -4.99 -53.79 -24.68
N LEU A 155 -5.96 -54.33 -23.95
CA LEU A 155 -6.19 -55.76 -23.84
C LEU A 155 -6.84 -56.20 -25.16
N SER A 156 -6.02 -56.57 -26.15
CA SER A 156 -6.47 -57.44 -27.23
C SER A 156 -6.48 -58.86 -26.70
N ARG A 157 -7.67 -59.38 -26.41
CA ARG A 157 -7.89 -60.77 -26.04
C ARG A 157 -8.43 -61.51 -27.27
N GLU A 158 -7.62 -62.48 -27.70
CA GLU A 158 -7.95 -63.75 -28.40
C GLU A 158 -8.83 -63.72 -29.65
N MET A 159 -8.23 -64.16 -30.76
CA MET A 159 -8.68 -65.28 -31.61
C MET A 159 -7.44 -65.99 -32.17
#